data_AF-A0A1A8UU58-F1
#
_entry.id   AF-A0A1A8UU58-F1
#
_cell.length_a   1.000
_cell.length_b   1.000
_cell.length_c   1.000
_cell.angle_alpha   90.00
_cell.angle_beta   90.00
_cell.angle_gamma   90.00
#
_symmetry.space_group_name_H-M   'P 1'
#
loop_
_entity.id
_entity.type
_entity.pdbx_description
1 polymer ?
#
loop_
_entity_poly.entity_id
_entity_poly.type
_entity_poly.pdbx_seq_one_letter_code
_entity_poly.pdbx_strand_id
1 'polypeptide(L)'
;MELQVITKPEEIAKLYRELSLFPSLSRADVGPVITSQYGGKYSNIYTEWSQRDLERNENVKFCRQYIVFHDDKSVVFSGASGNCTEIKGEILSKDSPSGEMKAVVREFTVKGEETQFLEIWSKNIKMKSINLTALKKHGKVYEDDQFGSLVWSHSETHLLYVAEKKRPKTESFFQTEPPELSSIEDEEEATRVEKKETVKGEQFVYHEDWGETFVNKSHPVLCVLDIEGGIVSVLEGVPENISPGQAFWAPGDTGVVFVGWWHEPFRLGIKYSPNRRSSLFYVDLTGGKC
;
A
#
# COMPACT_ATOMS: atom_id res chain seq x y z
N MET A 1 9.77 -38.20 -28.02
CA MET A 1 9.10 -37.17 -28.83
C MET A 1 9.98 -35.94 -28.72
N GLU A 2 10.80 -35.65 -29.72
CA GLU A 2 11.66 -34.47 -29.69
C GLU A 2 10.77 -33.22 -29.75
N LEU A 3 10.85 -32.38 -28.73
CA LEU A 3 10.15 -31.08 -28.72
C LEU A 3 10.85 -30.18 -29.75
N GLN A 4 10.23 -30.03 -30.91
CA GLN A 4 10.72 -29.13 -31.94
C GLN A 4 10.58 -27.69 -31.44
N VAL A 5 11.72 -27.04 -31.18
CA VAL A 5 11.75 -25.64 -30.77
C VAL A 5 11.37 -24.77 -31.97
N ILE A 6 10.34 -23.95 -31.82
CA ILE A 6 9.90 -22.99 -32.84
C ILE A 6 10.97 -21.89 -32.95
N THR A 7 11.52 -21.68 -34.15
CA THR A 7 12.60 -20.70 -34.38
C THR A 7 12.19 -19.52 -35.27
N LYS A 8 11.05 -19.59 -35.94
CA LYS A 8 10.59 -18.52 -36.83
C LYS A 8 9.95 -17.38 -36.03
N PRO A 9 10.38 -16.11 -36.21
CA PRO A 9 9.87 -14.98 -35.45
C PRO A 9 8.35 -14.79 -35.52
N GLU A 10 7.73 -15.00 -36.70
CA GLU A 10 6.29 -14.84 -36.89
C GLU A 10 5.48 -15.90 -36.11
N GLU A 11 5.95 -17.14 -36.10
CA GLU A 11 5.32 -18.24 -35.36
C GLU A 11 5.47 -18.02 -33.84
N ILE A 12 6.65 -17.54 -33.40
CA ILE A 12 6.89 -17.16 -32.00
C ILE A 12 5.96 -16.01 -31.58
N ALA A 13 5.84 -14.96 -32.40
CA ALA A 13 4.99 -13.81 -32.09
C ALA A 13 3.51 -14.19 -32.04
N LYS A 14 3.06 -15.08 -32.94
CA LYS A 14 1.69 -15.62 -32.91
C LYS A 14 1.44 -16.42 -31.63
N LEU A 15 2.34 -17.34 -31.29
CA LEU A 15 2.26 -18.13 -30.05
C LEU A 15 2.25 -17.23 -28.82
N TYR A 16 3.13 -16.23 -28.76
CA TYR A 16 3.18 -15.29 -27.65
C TYR A 16 1.88 -14.49 -27.51
N ARG A 17 1.28 -14.07 -28.63
CA ARG A 17 -0.04 -13.40 -28.62
C ARG A 17 -1.13 -14.32 -28.09
N GLU A 18 -1.17 -15.58 -28.50
CA GLU A 18 -2.13 -16.57 -28.00
C GLU A 18 -1.95 -16.82 -26.50
N LEU A 19 -0.70 -16.95 -26.03
CA LEU A 19 -0.41 -17.16 -24.60
C LEU A 19 -0.71 -15.91 -23.74
N SER A 20 -0.59 -14.71 -24.31
CA SER A 20 -0.92 -13.45 -23.61
C SER A 20 -2.43 -13.31 -23.31
N LEU A 21 -3.29 -14.12 -23.93
CA LEU A 21 -4.73 -14.15 -23.65
C LEU A 21 -5.08 -14.77 -22.28
N PHE A 22 -4.14 -15.49 -21.65
CA PHE A 22 -4.37 -16.13 -20.37
C PHE A 22 -3.94 -15.22 -19.23
N PRO A 23 -4.88 -14.74 -18.39
CA PRO A 23 -4.54 -13.91 -17.24
C PRO A 23 -3.96 -14.76 -16.10
N SER A 24 -3.15 -14.14 -15.25
CA SER A 24 -2.66 -14.71 -14.00
C SER A 24 -3.45 -14.16 -12.81
N LEU A 25 -3.79 -15.02 -11.86
CA LEU A 25 -4.39 -14.61 -10.59
C LEU A 25 -3.31 -13.96 -9.73
N SER A 26 -3.51 -12.71 -9.32
CA SER A 26 -2.57 -12.00 -8.43
C SER A 26 -3.02 -12.02 -6.98
N ARG A 27 -4.35 -12.01 -6.73
CA ARG A 27 -4.89 -11.94 -5.37
C ARG A 27 -6.32 -12.48 -5.30
N ALA A 28 -6.68 -13.00 -4.14
CA ALA A 28 -8.06 -13.33 -3.79
C ALA A 28 -8.38 -12.92 -2.35
N ASP A 29 -9.57 -12.38 -2.14
CA ASP A 29 -10.13 -12.12 -0.81
C ASP A 29 -11.48 -12.83 -0.70
N VAL A 30 -11.71 -13.43 0.46
CA VAL A 30 -12.95 -14.11 0.80
C VAL A 30 -13.68 -13.23 1.80
N GLY A 31 -14.85 -12.74 1.41
CA GLY A 31 -15.73 -11.98 2.29
C GLY A 31 -16.37 -12.87 3.37
N PRO A 32 -17.06 -12.26 4.35
CA PRO A 32 -17.71 -13.00 5.42
C PRO A 32 -18.80 -13.94 4.91
N VAL A 33 -19.18 -14.90 5.76
CA VAL A 33 -20.30 -15.79 5.50
C VAL A 33 -21.61 -15.05 5.76
N ILE A 34 -22.46 -14.97 4.74
CA ILE A 34 -23.77 -14.36 4.79
C ILE A 34 -24.83 -15.46 4.74
N THR A 35 -25.81 -15.39 5.65
CA THR A 35 -26.97 -16.28 5.62
C THR A 35 -28.09 -15.60 4.85
N SER A 36 -28.50 -16.19 3.73
CA SER A 36 -29.63 -15.73 2.94
C SER A 36 -30.95 -15.83 3.71
N GLN A 37 -31.96 -15.09 3.25
CA GLN A 37 -33.31 -15.14 3.81
C GLN A 37 -33.96 -16.54 3.82
N TYR A 38 -33.44 -17.46 2.99
CA TYR A 38 -33.91 -18.84 2.90
C TYR A 38 -33.05 -19.82 3.73
N GLY A 39 -32.13 -19.31 4.56
CA GLY A 39 -31.26 -20.11 5.43
C GLY A 39 -30.00 -20.67 4.74
N GLY A 40 -29.85 -20.52 3.42
CA GLY A 40 -28.64 -20.92 2.71
C GLY A 40 -27.48 -19.96 2.98
N LYS A 41 -26.27 -20.49 3.16
CA LYS A 41 -25.05 -19.70 3.40
C LYS A 41 -24.29 -19.44 2.10
N TYR A 42 -23.73 -18.24 1.97
CA TYR A 42 -22.85 -17.90 0.87
C TYR A 42 -21.77 -16.91 1.30
N SER A 43 -20.68 -16.86 0.54
CA SER A 43 -19.61 -15.88 0.66
C SER A 43 -19.34 -15.23 -0.69
N ASN A 44 -18.99 -13.96 -0.65
CA ASN A 44 -18.50 -13.24 -1.83
C ASN A 44 -16.99 -13.46 -1.94
N ILE A 45 -16.51 -13.84 -3.12
CA ILE A 45 -15.08 -13.94 -3.40
C ILE A 45 -14.72 -12.84 -4.39
N TYR A 46 -13.75 -12.02 -4.00
CA TYR A 46 -13.13 -11.03 -4.86
C TYR A 46 -11.78 -11.56 -5.33
N THR A 47 -11.49 -11.42 -6.62
CA THR A 47 -10.21 -11.82 -7.19
C THR A 47 -9.65 -10.73 -8.07
N GLU A 48 -8.35 -10.51 -7.99
CA GLU A 48 -7.60 -9.63 -8.86
C GLU A 48 -6.72 -10.46 -9.79
N TRP A 49 -6.64 -10.02 -11.04
CA TRP A 49 -5.94 -10.70 -12.11
C TRP A 49 -5.08 -9.70 -12.87
N SER A 50 -4.00 -10.21 -13.44
CA SER A 50 -3.13 -9.46 -14.33
C SER A 50 -3.08 -10.12 -15.71
N GLN A 51 -3.11 -9.30 -16.76
CA GLN A 51 -3.00 -9.76 -18.13
C GLN A 51 -2.10 -8.82 -18.94
N ARG A 52 -1.29 -9.41 -19.82
CA ARG A 52 -0.46 -8.65 -20.75
C ARG A 52 -1.33 -8.06 -21.86
N ASP A 53 -1.38 -6.74 -21.93
CA ASP A 53 -1.98 -5.99 -23.04
C ASP A 53 -0.85 -5.57 -24.00
N LEU A 54 -0.86 -6.15 -25.20
CA LEU A 54 0.21 -5.94 -26.17
C LEU A 54 0.11 -4.58 -26.85
N GLU A 55 -1.11 -4.11 -27.05
CA GLU A 55 -1.43 -2.84 -27.70
C GLU A 55 -1.11 -1.64 -26.79
N ARG A 56 -1.40 -1.75 -25.49
CA ARG A 56 -1.01 -0.75 -24.47
C ARG A 56 0.42 -0.95 -23.95
N ASN A 57 1.07 -2.05 -24.33
CA ASN A 57 2.42 -2.43 -23.88
C ASN A 57 2.58 -2.50 -22.35
N GLU A 58 1.50 -2.80 -21.63
CA GLU A 58 1.46 -2.84 -20.16
C GLU A 58 0.75 -4.09 -19.64
N ASN A 59 0.85 -4.33 -18.32
CA ASN A 59 0.04 -5.36 -17.67
C ASN A 59 -1.19 -4.69 -17.09
N VAL A 60 -2.37 -5.04 -17.62
CA VAL A 60 -3.64 -4.55 -17.12
C VAL A 60 -4.04 -5.37 -15.90
N LYS A 61 -4.48 -4.70 -14.84
CA LYS A 61 -5.07 -5.31 -13.65
C LYS A 61 -6.59 -5.21 -13.73
N PHE A 62 -7.29 -6.29 -13.44
CA PHE A 62 -8.75 -6.31 -13.41
C PHE A 62 -9.26 -7.21 -12.29
N CYS A 63 -10.51 -7.02 -11.89
CA CYS A 63 -11.15 -7.82 -10.86
C CYS A 63 -12.31 -8.66 -11.39
N ARG A 64 -12.59 -9.75 -10.68
CA ARG A 64 -13.78 -10.60 -10.84
C ARG A 64 -14.38 -10.87 -9.48
N GLN A 65 -15.70 -10.82 -9.41
CA GLN A 65 -16.47 -11.16 -8.22
C GLN A 65 -17.17 -12.49 -8.45
N TYR A 66 -17.26 -13.30 -7.40
CA TYR A 66 -18.00 -14.55 -7.39
C TYR A 66 -18.89 -14.62 -6.16
N ILE A 67 -20.02 -15.30 -6.30
CA ILE A 67 -20.88 -15.69 -5.18
C ILE A 67 -20.73 -17.20 -5.05
N VAL A 68 -20.34 -17.66 -3.86
CA VAL A 68 -20.12 -19.06 -3.56
C VAL A 68 -21.07 -19.50 -2.45
N PHE A 69 -22.03 -20.36 -2.78
CA PHE A 69 -22.91 -21.01 -1.82
C PHE A 69 -22.24 -22.27 -1.28
N HIS A 70 -22.30 -22.45 0.04
CA HIS A 70 -21.66 -23.58 0.72
C HIS A 70 -22.49 -24.06 1.91
N ASP A 71 -22.28 -25.31 2.31
CA ASP A 71 -22.91 -25.95 3.48
C ASP A 71 -21.92 -26.17 4.63
N ASP A 72 -20.88 -25.33 4.68
CA ASP A 72 -19.68 -25.41 5.54
C ASP A 72 -18.74 -26.60 5.25
N LYS A 73 -19.21 -27.65 4.56
CA LYS A 73 -18.41 -28.83 4.20
C LYS A 73 -17.96 -28.81 2.75
N SER A 74 -18.77 -28.23 1.87
CA SER A 74 -18.58 -28.25 0.43
C SER A 74 -19.13 -27.01 -0.23
N VAL A 75 -18.59 -26.70 -1.42
CA VAL A 75 -19.18 -25.69 -2.31
C VAL A 75 -20.37 -26.34 -3.01
N VAL A 76 -21.56 -25.81 -2.77
CA VAL A 76 -22.82 -26.24 -3.41
C VAL A 76 -22.95 -25.61 -4.79
N PHE A 77 -22.59 -24.34 -4.90
CA PHE A 77 -22.62 -23.59 -6.15
C PHE A 77 -21.62 -22.45 -6.11
N SER A 78 -20.99 -22.16 -7.24
CA SER A 78 -20.15 -20.96 -7.42
C SER A 78 -20.47 -20.34 -8.78
N GLY A 79 -20.75 -19.05 -8.79
CA GLY A 79 -21.02 -18.30 -10.03
C GLY A 79 -20.31 -16.96 -10.03
N ALA A 80 -19.87 -16.52 -11.21
CA ALA A 80 -19.37 -15.16 -11.39
C ALA A 80 -20.53 -14.17 -11.17
N SER A 81 -20.27 -13.14 -10.38
CA SER A 81 -21.18 -12.02 -10.14
C SER A 81 -20.75 -10.86 -11.02
N GLY A 82 -21.37 -10.75 -12.20
CA GLY A 82 -21.12 -9.66 -13.12
C GLY A 82 -19.89 -9.83 -14.02
N ASN A 83 -19.48 -8.71 -14.63
CA ASN A 83 -18.43 -8.67 -15.62
C ASN A 83 -17.07 -8.31 -15.01
N CYS A 84 -16.02 -8.72 -15.71
CA CYS A 84 -14.65 -8.28 -15.44
C CYS A 84 -14.52 -6.76 -15.54
N THR A 85 -13.87 -6.13 -14.57
CA THR A 85 -13.67 -4.67 -14.53
C THR A 85 -12.19 -4.33 -14.33
N GLU A 86 -11.62 -3.50 -15.21
CA GLU A 86 -10.25 -2.99 -15.06
C GLU A 86 -10.13 -2.10 -13.81
N ILE A 87 -9.12 -2.35 -12.98
CA ILE A 87 -8.83 -1.60 -11.75
C ILE A 87 -7.58 -0.74 -11.93
N LYS A 88 -7.70 0.25 -12.81
CA LYS A 88 -6.58 1.13 -13.16
C LYS A 88 -6.08 1.95 -11.96
N GLY A 89 -4.75 1.96 -11.80
CA GLY A 89 -4.06 2.72 -10.75
C GLY A 89 -4.20 2.14 -9.34
N GLU A 90 -4.89 1.01 -9.15
CA GLU A 90 -4.98 0.35 -7.84
C GLU A 90 -3.66 -0.34 -7.49
N ILE A 91 -3.00 0.13 -6.42
CA ILE A 91 -1.73 -0.41 -5.93
C ILE A 91 -1.93 -1.33 -4.72
N LEU A 92 -2.87 -0.99 -3.84
CA LEU A 92 -3.30 -1.81 -2.71
C LEU A 92 -4.80 -1.71 -2.55
N SER A 93 -5.42 -2.79 -2.06
CA SER A 93 -6.77 -2.69 -1.53
C SER A 93 -7.01 -3.68 -0.43
N LYS A 94 -8.06 -3.51 0.37
CA LYS A 94 -8.46 -4.49 1.38
C LYS A 94 -9.92 -4.31 1.74
N ASP A 95 -10.67 -5.40 1.80
CA ASP A 95 -12.01 -5.42 2.37
C ASP A 95 -11.91 -5.37 3.90
N SER A 96 -12.85 -4.64 4.49
CA SER A 96 -13.04 -4.56 5.95
C SER A 96 -13.46 -5.93 6.53
N PRO A 97 -13.18 -6.20 7.82
CA PRO A 97 -13.58 -7.43 8.51
C PRO A 97 -15.06 -7.83 8.32
N SER A 98 -15.96 -6.85 8.29
CA SER A 98 -17.40 -6.98 8.09
C SER A 98 -17.79 -7.15 6.62
N GLY A 99 -16.88 -6.85 5.70
CA GLY A 99 -17.13 -6.81 4.25
C GLY A 99 -17.99 -5.63 3.79
N GLU A 100 -18.35 -4.69 4.66
CA GLU A 100 -19.21 -3.54 4.29
C GLU A 100 -18.44 -2.40 3.60
N MET A 101 -17.15 -2.32 3.87
CA MET A 101 -16.23 -1.31 3.33
C MET A 101 -15.03 -1.93 2.62
N LYS A 102 -14.45 -1.17 1.69
CA LYS A 102 -13.19 -1.49 0.99
C LYS A 102 -12.26 -0.28 0.98
N ALA A 103 -11.02 -0.50 1.40
CA ALA A 103 -9.97 0.50 1.33
C ALA A 103 -9.19 0.27 0.05
N VAL A 104 -8.86 1.34 -0.67
CA VAL A 104 -8.12 1.27 -1.93
C VAL A 104 -7.08 2.39 -1.94
N VAL A 105 -5.80 2.03 -2.07
CA VAL A 105 -4.76 3.00 -2.39
C VAL A 105 -4.61 3.04 -3.91
N ARG A 106 -4.84 4.23 -4.49
CA ARG A 106 -4.68 4.48 -5.92
C ARG A 106 -3.52 5.43 -6.19
N GLU A 107 -2.79 5.14 -7.24
CA GLU A 107 -1.73 5.98 -7.78
C GLU A 107 -2.17 6.56 -9.14
N PHE A 108 -1.94 7.86 -9.31
CA PHE A 108 -2.17 8.58 -10.55
C PHE A 108 -0.93 9.38 -10.90
N THR A 109 -0.54 9.35 -12.17
CA THR A 109 0.49 10.25 -12.70
C THR A 109 -0.19 11.46 -13.32
N VAL A 110 -0.04 12.63 -12.69
CA VAL A 110 -0.59 13.90 -13.18
C VAL A 110 0.57 14.81 -13.53
N LYS A 111 0.70 15.19 -14.81
CA LYS A 111 1.80 16.06 -15.31
C LYS A 111 3.21 15.55 -14.98
N GLY A 112 3.38 14.23 -14.89
CA GLY A 112 4.66 13.59 -14.56
C GLY A 112 4.91 13.42 -13.05
N GLU A 113 4.02 13.92 -12.19
CA GLU A 113 4.11 13.72 -10.74
C GLU A 113 3.18 12.59 -10.29
N GLU A 114 3.71 11.65 -9.51
CA GLU A 114 2.94 10.57 -8.89
C GLU A 114 2.16 11.11 -7.68
N THR A 115 0.84 10.96 -7.71
CA THR A 115 -0.06 11.32 -6.62
C THR A 115 -0.78 10.07 -6.11
N GLN A 116 -0.75 9.86 -4.80
CA GLN A 116 -1.41 8.73 -4.16
C GLN A 116 -2.64 9.17 -3.37
N PHE A 117 -3.74 8.47 -3.56
CA PHE A 117 -4.99 8.65 -2.84
C PHE A 117 -5.33 7.39 -2.05
N LEU A 118 -5.80 7.56 -0.82
CA LEU A 118 -6.43 6.51 -0.04
C LEU A 118 -7.95 6.73 -0.09
N GLU A 119 -8.66 5.78 -0.70
CA GLU A 119 -10.10 5.82 -0.89
C GLU A 119 -10.77 4.81 0.04
N ILE A 120 -11.88 5.22 0.66
CA ILE A 120 -12.75 4.34 1.43
C ILE A 120 -14.08 4.23 0.67
N TRP A 121 -14.44 3.01 0.32
CA TRP A 121 -15.66 2.67 -0.40
C TRP A 121 -16.59 1.90 0.52
N SER A 122 -17.88 2.16 0.43
CA SER A 122 -18.92 1.33 1.04
C SER A 122 -20.05 1.13 0.06
N LYS A 123 -20.56 -0.10 -0.02
CA LYS A 123 -21.57 -0.50 -1.01
C LYS A 123 -21.09 -0.14 -2.42
N ASN A 124 -21.71 0.87 -3.04
CA ASN A 124 -21.39 1.34 -4.39
C ASN A 124 -20.96 2.82 -4.42
N ILE A 125 -20.53 3.37 -3.28
CA ILE A 125 -20.23 4.79 -3.11
C ILE A 125 -18.82 4.95 -2.56
N LYS A 126 -18.07 5.90 -3.13
CA LYS A 126 -16.81 6.37 -2.57
C LYS A 126 -17.13 7.29 -1.40
N MET A 127 -17.00 6.77 -0.17
CA MET A 127 -17.29 7.53 1.05
C MET A 127 -16.23 8.59 1.32
N LYS A 128 -14.94 8.24 1.15
CA LYS A 128 -13.82 9.16 1.37
C LYS A 128 -12.75 9.01 0.30
N SER A 129 -12.05 10.12 0.07
CA SER A 129 -10.86 10.18 -0.78
C SER A 129 -9.86 11.12 -0.15
N ILE A 130 -8.75 10.58 0.33
CA ILE A 130 -7.69 11.33 1.03
C ILE A 130 -6.47 11.41 0.12
N ASN A 131 -6.03 12.62 -0.22
CA ASN A 131 -4.80 12.82 -0.99
C ASN A 131 -3.57 12.68 -0.08
N LEU A 132 -2.96 11.50 -0.05
CA LEU A 132 -1.81 11.19 0.79
C LEU A 132 -0.59 12.05 0.45
N THR A 133 -0.35 12.29 -0.84
CA THR A 133 0.77 13.11 -1.32
C THR A 133 0.65 14.56 -0.85
N ALA A 134 -0.57 15.13 -0.90
CA ALA A 134 -0.82 16.51 -0.47
C ALA A 134 -0.65 16.71 1.03
N LEU A 135 -1.00 15.70 1.85
CA LEU A 135 -0.85 15.74 3.31
C LEU A 135 0.62 15.86 3.74
N LYS A 136 1.56 15.40 2.90
CA LYS A 136 2.99 15.58 3.13
C LYS A 136 3.47 15.00 4.47
N LYS A 137 2.76 14.04 5.06
CA LYS A 137 3.07 13.37 6.34
C LYS A 137 4.09 12.24 6.20
N HIS A 138 4.03 11.51 5.09
CA HIS A 138 4.95 10.43 4.74
C HIS A 138 5.31 10.53 3.24
N GLY A 139 6.20 9.64 2.78
CA GLY A 139 6.56 9.43 1.38
C GLY A 139 5.65 8.42 0.68
N LYS A 140 6.16 7.68 -0.31
CA LYS A 140 5.38 6.71 -1.10
C LYS A 140 4.86 5.57 -0.22
N VAL A 141 3.60 5.19 -0.37
CA VAL A 141 3.01 3.99 0.24
C VAL A 141 3.66 2.75 -0.37
N TYR A 142 4.02 1.78 0.47
CA TYR A 142 4.64 0.55 0.02
C TYR A 142 3.61 -0.49 -0.36
N GLU A 143 3.68 -0.97 -1.60
CA GLU A 143 2.75 -1.97 -2.17
C GLU A 143 3.29 -3.40 -2.19
N ASP A 144 4.51 -3.64 -1.71
CA ASP A 144 5.16 -4.95 -1.76
C ASP A 144 4.78 -5.85 -0.58
N ASP A 145 4.94 -7.16 -0.74
CA ASP A 145 4.58 -8.14 0.30
C ASP A 145 5.51 -8.15 1.52
N GLN A 146 6.65 -7.45 1.47
CA GLN A 146 7.67 -7.50 2.51
C GLN A 146 7.53 -6.36 3.52
N PHE A 147 7.44 -5.13 3.03
CA PHE A 147 7.23 -3.96 3.87
C PHE A 147 5.81 -3.43 3.79
N GLY A 148 5.15 -3.59 2.64
CA GLY A 148 3.79 -3.12 2.45
C GLY A 148 2.79 -3.74 3.42
N SER A 149 1.77 -2.96 3.75
CA SER A 149 0.63 -3.38 4.54
C SER A 149 -0.54 -2.45 4.27
N LEU A 150 -1.75 -3.01 4.26
CA LEU A 150 -3.02 -2.26 4.25
C LEU A 150 -4.05 -3.08 5.04
N VAL A 151 -4.27 -2.71 6.31
CA VAL A 151 -5.03 -3.53 7.25
C VAL A 151 -6.02 -2.68 8.03
N TRP A 152 -7.26 -3.13 8.04
CA TRP A 152 -8.33 -2.58 8.85
C TRP A 152 -8.16 -2.94 10.33
N SER A 153 -8.44 -1.97 11.20
CA SER A 153 -8.69 -2.25 12.61
C SER A 153 -9.93 -3.15 12.76
N HIS A 154 -10.01 -3.87 13.88
CA HIS A 154 -11.13 -4.78 14.16
C HIS A 154 -12.45 -4.01 14.32
N SER A 155 -12.40 -2.78 14.84
CA SER A 155 -13.52 -1.85 14.94
C SER A 155 -13.86 -1.12 13.64
N GLU A 156 -13.05 -1.29 12.58
CA GLU A 156 -13.21 -0.63 11.28
C GLU A 156 -13.21 0.90 11.33
N THR A 157 -12.67 1.47 12.41
CA THR A 157 -12.56 2.92 12.62
C THR A 157 -11.23 3.48 12.11
N HIS A 158 -10.22 2.62 12.02
CA HIS A 158 -8.87 2.97 11.60
C HIS A 158 -8.33 2.03 10.51
N LEU A 159 -7.41 2.55 9.70
CA LEU A 159 -6.67 1.80 8.70
C LEU A 159 -5.16 1.97 8.94
N LEU A 160 -4.45 0.85 8.99
CA LEU A 160 -2.99 0.80 9.13
C LEU A 160 -2.37 0.53 7.76
N TYR A 161 -1.32 1.26 7.43
CA TYR A 161 -0.51 1.00 6.24
C TYR A 161 0.96 1.40 6.44
N VAL A 162 1.84 0.95 5.54
CA VAL A 162 3.27 1.26 5.60
C VAL A 162 3.66 2.19 4.45
N ALA A 163 4.45 3.22 4.74
CA ALA A 163 4.97 4.16 3.76
C ALA A 163 6.42 4.53 4.05
N GLU A 164 7.12 5.12 3.08
CA GLU A 164 8.46 5.69 3.30
C GLU A 164 8.39 6.86 4.30
N LYS A 165 9.34 6.94 5.25
CA LYS A 165 9.51 8.08 6.15
C LYS A 165 9.83 9.30 5.30
N LYS A 166 9.06 10.37 5.50
CA LYS A 166 9.38 11.61 4.82
C LYS A 166 10.66 12.20 5.40
N ARG A 167 11.61 12.52 4.51
CA ARG A 167 12.83 13.22 4.88
C ARG A 167 12.61 14.74 4.93
N PRO A 168 13.34 15.46 5.80
CA PRO A 168 13.41 16.92 5.75
C PRO A 168 13.81 17.39 4.35
N LYS A 169 13.35 18.58 3.96
CA LYS A 169 13.81 19.18 2.71
C LYS A 169 15.27 19.57 2.86
N THR A 170 16.11 19.18 1.91
CA THR A 170 17.52 19.56 1.87
C THR A 170 17.73 20.70 0.89
N GLU A 171 18.59 21.66 1.24
CA GLU A 171 18.94 22.80 0.39
C GLU A 171 20.45 22.91 0.23
N SER A 172 20.91 23.54 -0.86
CA SER A 172 22.33 23.81 -1.05
C SER A 172 22.79 24.92 -0.12
N PHE A 173 24.00 24.84 0.42
CA PHE A 173 24.63 25.97 1.14
C PHE A 173 24.73 27.23 0.29
N PHE A 174 24.76 27.08 -1.03
CA PHE A 174 24.97 28.17 -1.99
C PHE A 174 23.70 28.61 -2.71
N GLN A 175 22.54 28.03 -2.39
CA GLN A 175 21.27 28.53 -2.91
C GLN A 175 20.88 29.79 -2.13
N THR A 176 20.90 30.93 -2.83
CA THR A 176 20.35 32.18 -2.30
C THR A 176 18.84 32.06 -2.26
N GLU A 177 18.25 32.13 -1.06
CA GLU A 177 16.80 32.23 -0.92
C GLU A 177 16.33 33.47 -1.70
N PRO A 178 15.32 33.37 -2.60
CA PRO A 178 14.75 34.56 -3.22
C PRO A 178 14.18 35.46 -2.12
N PRO A 179 14.28 36.79 -2.22
CA PRO A 179 13.74 37.68 -1.21
C PRO A 179 12.24 37.40 -1.07
N GLU A 180 11.83 36.98 0.12
CA GLU A 180 10.43 36.92 0.49
C GLU A 180 9.85 38.32 0.28
N LEU A 181 8.84 38.44 -0.57
CA LEU A 181 7.96 39.61 -0.61
C LEU A 181 7.16 39.62 0.69
N SER A 182 7.81 39.99 1.79
CA SER A 182 7.17 40.36 3.03
C SER A 182 6.50 41.71 2.81
N SER A 183 5.19 41.72 2.58
CA SER A 183 4.39 42.89 2.95
C SER A 183 4.50 43.06 4.47
N ILE A 184 5.29 44.06 4.84
CA ILE A 184 5.41 44.75 6.13
C ILE A 184 3.97 45.06 6.62
N GLU A 185 3.50 44.65 7.80
CA GLU A 185 3.62 45.19 9.18
C GLU A 185 2.77 44.18 10.03
N ASP A 186 3.06 43.70 11.24
CA ASP A 186 3.44 44.35 12.49
C ASP A 186 4.14 43.33 13.43
N GLU A 187 5.02 43.84 14.28
CA GLU A 187 5.60 43.11 15.42
C GLU A 187 4.55 42.90 16.51
N GLU A 188 4.39 41.66 17.00
CA GLU A 188 4.57 41.30 18.42
C GLU A 188 4.19 39.82 18.67
N GLU A 189 4.88 39.25 19.65
CA GLU A 189 4.94 37.85 20.07
C GLU A 189 3.65 37.00 20.01
N ALA A 190 3.66 35.94 19.19
CA ALA A 190 3.28 34.58 19.61
C ALA A 190 3.49 33.57 18.45
N THR A 191 3.90 32.36 18.82
CA THR A 191 3.94 31.11 18.01
C THR A 191 5.13 30.88 17.06
N ARG A 192 6.24 30.47 17.68
CA ARG A 192 7.34 29.66 17.12
C ARG A 192 6.90 28.23 16.74
N VAL A 193 5.86 28.07 15.90
CA VAL A 193 5.40 26.73 15.50
C VAL A 193 5.48 26.63 13.97
N GLU A 194 6.39 25.77 13.51
CA GLU A 194 6.52 25.26 12.12
C GLU A 194 7.28 26.10 11.07
N LYS A 195 8.48 26.61 11.39
CA LYS A 195 9.52 26.63 10.35
C LYS A 195 10.03 25.19 10.18
N LYS A 196 9.51 24.48 9.17
CA LYS A 196 10.04 23.18 8.74
C LYS A 196 11.56 23.31 8.55
N GLU A 197 12.33 22.60 9.36
CA GLU A 197 13.79 22.58 9.30
C GLU A 197 14.24 22.11 7.91
N THR A 198 14.66 23.07 7.08
CA THR A 198 15.39 22.76 5.85
C THR A 198 16.84 22.49 6.23
N VAL A 199 17.34 21.31 5.86
CA VAL A 199 18.70 20.89 6.21
C VAL A 199 19.64 21.35 5.10
N LYS A 200 20.49 22.34 5.39
CA LYS A 200 21.45 22.88 4.43
C LYS A 200 22.65 21.94 4.29
N GLY A 201 23.07 21.69 3.04
CA GLY A 201 24.26 20.91 2.72
C GLY A 201 24.06 19.42 2.48
N GLU A 202 22.90 18.86 2.83
CA GLU A 202 22.66 17.41 2.77
C GLU A 202 22.07 16.91 1.45
N GLN A 203 21.96 17.77 0.44
CA GLN A 203 21.35 17.44 -0.86
C GLN A 203 22.00 16.27 -1.61
N PHE A 204 23.25 15.92 -1.27
CA PHE A 204 24.02 14.82 -1.88
C PHE A 204 24.35 13.71 -0.88
N VAL A 205 23.75 13.72 0.32
CA VAL A 205 23.92 12.63 1.28
C VAL A 205 23.32 11.35 0.69
N TYR A 206 24.15 10.33 0.56
CA TYR A 206 23.69 9.02 0.16
C TYR A 206 22.92 8.38 1.31
N HIS A 207 21.72 7.90 1.01
CA HIS A 207 20.91 7.15 1.96
C HIS A 207 20.71 5.74 1.41
N GLU A 208 21.21 4.76 2.17
CA GLU A 208 21.08 3.35 1.82
C GLU A 208 19.59 2.94 1.78
N ASP A 209 19.20 2.27 0.70
CA ASP A 209 17.93 1.57 0.58
C ASP A 209 18.12 0.07 0.81
N TRP A 210 17.02 -0.68 0.85
CA TRP A 210 17.06 -2.13 1.08
C TRP A 210 17.55 -2.96 -0.12
N GLY A 211 17.92 -2.30 -1.23
CA GLY A 211 18.44 -2.94 -2.44
C GLY A 211 17.49 -3.97 -3.03
N GLU A 212 18.04 -4.97 -3.74
CA GLU A 212 17.29 -6.10 -4.31
C GLU A 212 16.05 -5.66 -5.13
N THR A 213 14.83 -5.91 -4.62
CA THR A 213 13.57 -5.45 -5.23
C THR A 213 12.91 -4.32 -4.44
N PHE A 214 13.65 -3.70 -3.52
CA PHE A 214 13.23 -2.67 -2.56
C PHE A 214 14.00 -1.36 -2.78
N VAL A 215 14.35 -1.06 -4.04
CA VAL A 215 14.99 0.20 -4.43
C VAL A 215 14.11 1.38 -4.00
N ASN A 216 14.74 2.45 -3.50
CA ASN A 216 14.09 3.63 -2.93
C ASN A 216 13.26 3.37 -1.65
N LYS A 217 13.37 2.18 -1.04
CA LYS A 217 12.78 1.89 0.27
C LYS A 217 13.88 1.90 1.31
N SER A 218 13.90 2.93 2.14
CA SER A 218 14.97 3.14 3.10
C SER A 218 14.41 3.03 4.51
N HIS A 219 13.51 3.91 4.90
CA HIS A 219 12.96 3.95 6.25
C HIS A 219 11.44 3.78 6.19
N PRO A 220 10.89 2.57 6.28
CA PRO A 220 9.45 2.39 6.40
C PRO A 220 8.95 3.02 7.71
N VAL A 221 7.74 3.54 7.68
CA VAL A 221 7.00 3.98 8.86
C VAL A 221 5.58 3.44 8.81
N LEU A 222 5.04 3.14 9.99
CA LEU A 222 3.65 2.77 10.15
C LEU A 222 2.80 4.04 10.15
N CYS A 223 1.74 4.05 9.34
CA CYS A 223 0.81 5.16 9.23
C CYS A 223 -0.59 4.68 9.58
N VAL A 224 -1.33 5.50 10.32
CA VAL A 224 -2.71 5.22 10.72
C VAL A 224 -3.61 6.32 10.18
N LEU A 225 -4.63 5.92 9.42
CA LEU A 225 -5.75 6.77 9.04
C LEU A 225 -6.88 6.54 10.05
N ASP A 226 -7.31 7.61 10.73
CA ASP A 226 -8.63 7.69 11.35
C ASP A 226 -9.68 7.91 10.25
N ILE A 227 -10.58 6.94 10.10
CA ILE A 227 -11.57 6.93 9.03
C ILE A 227 -12.68 7.95 9.30
N GLU A 228 -13.05 8.20 10.55
CA GLU A 228 -14.09 9.18 10.88
C GLU A 228 -13.57 10.61 10.71
N GLY A 229 -12.42 10.91 11.30
CA GLY A 229 -11.77 12.21 11.19
C GLY A 229 -11.14 12.49 9.83
N GLY A 230 -10.79 11.45 9.06
CA GLY A 230 -10.00 11.59 7.83
C GLY A 230 -8.56 12.06 8.11
N ILE A 231 -8.05 11.79 9.31
CA ILE A 231 -6.75 12.26 9.78
C ILE A 231 -5.72 11.16 9.60
N VAL A 232 -4.60 11.49 8.95
CA VAL A 232 -3.45 10.60 8.82
C VAL A 232 -2.39 10.98 9.84
N SER A 233 -1.92 9.99 10.58
CA SER A 233 -0.83 10.09 11.54
C SER A 233 0.26 9.07 11.22
N VAL A 234 1.51 9.41 11.54
CA VAL A 234 2.63 8.46 11.50
C VAL A 234 2.80 7.95 12.93
N LEU A 235 2.81 6.62 13.10
CA LEU A 235 2.86 6.01 14.41
C LEU A 235 4.26 6.20 15.03
N GLU A 236 4.28 6.74 16.25
CA GLU A 236 5.49 6.91 17.04
C GLU A 236 5.82 5.62 17.82
N GLY A 237 7.03 5.56 18.38
CA GLY A 237 7.48 4.44 19.23
C GLY A 237 8.25 3.35 18.50
N VAL A 238 8.12 3.21 17.18
CA VAL A 238 8.97 2.28 16.40
C VAL A 238 10.45 2.74 16.49
N PRO A 239 11.39 1.88 16.92
CA PRO A 239 12.80 2.25 17.02
C PRO A 239 13.39 2.70 15.68
N GLU A 240 14.19 3.77 15.67
CA GLU A 240 14.71 4.36 14.42
C GLU A 240 15.66 3.46 13.62
N ASN A 241 16.24 2.45 14.27
CA ASN A 241 17.10 1.45 13.64
C ASN A 241 16.34 0.23 13.11
N ILE A 242 15.00 0.27 13.12
CA ILE A 242 14.11 -0.81 12.68
C ILE A 242 13.26 -0.32 11.51
N SER A 243 13.21 -1.15 10.48
CA SER A 243 12.29 -1.02 9.35
C SER A 243 11.06 -1.88 9.60
N PRO A 244 9.86 -1.32 9.87
CA PRO A 244 8.64 -2.08 10.05
C PRO A 244 8.04 -2.54 8.72
N GLY A 245 7.36 -3.69 8.74
CA GLY A 245 6.58 -4.22 7.63
C GLY A 245 5.64 -5.33 8.08
N GLN A 246 4.78 -5.81 7.17
CA GLN A 246 3.80 -6.87 7.45
C GLN A 246 2.97 -6.60 8.72
N ALA A 247 2.65 -5.32 8.95
CA ALA A 247 2.03 -4.87 10.18
C ALA A 247 0.54 -5.19 10.21
N PHE A 248 0.01 -5.51 11.40
CA PHE A 248 -1.41 -5.78 11.63
C PHE A 248 -1.83 -5.32 13.04
N TRP A 249 -3.13 -5.13 13.23
CA TRP A 249 -3.70 -4.70 14.50
C TRP A 249 -3.65 -5.83 15.54
N ALA A 250 -3.27 -5.48 16.76
CA ALA A 250 -3.42 -6.38 17.90
C ALA A 250 -4.90 -6.54 18.28
N PRO A 251 -5.28 -7.63 18.98
CA PRO A 251 -6.64 -7.82 19.43
C PRO A 251 -7.19 -6.63 20.23
N GLY A 252 -8.44 -6.27 19.95
CA GLY A 252 -9.12 -5.15 20.61
C GLY A 252 -8.61 -3.76 20.21
N ASP A 253 -7.85 -3.66 19.11
CA ASP A 253 -7.28 -2.42 18.58
C ASP A 253 -6.40 -1.66 19.59
N THR A 254 -5.80 -2.40 20.53
CA THR A 254 -4.96 -1.85 21.62
C THR A 254 -3.54 -1.52 21.18
N GLY A 255 -3.10 -2.05 20.04
CA GLY A 255 -1.72 -1.95 19.59
C GLY A 255 -1.55 -2.40 18.15
N VAL A 256 -0.31 -2.33 17.67
CA VAL A 256 0.09 -2.82 16.34
C VAL A 256 1.24 -3.80 16.50
N VAL A 257 1.13 -4.96 15.86
CA VAL A 257 2.22 -5.94 15.75
C VAL A 257 2.81 -5.85 14.35
N PHE A 258 4.13 -5.92 14.23
CA PHE A 258 4.80 -5.90 12.93
C PHE A 258 6.10 -6.71 12.94
N VAL A 259 6.55 -7.08 11.76
CA VAL A 259 7.90 -7.62 11.58
C VAL A 259 8.86 -6.45 11.37
N GLY A 260 9.92 -6.41 12.17
CA GLY A 260 10.95 -5.37 12.09
C GLY A 260 12.28 -5.93 11.63
N TRP A 261 12.95 -5.25 10.70
CA TRP A 261 14.31 -5.56 10.24
C TRP A 261 15.31 -4.51 10.71
N TRP A 262 16.46 -4.95 11.23
CA TRP A 262 17.53 -4.05 11.68
C TRP A 262 18.28 -3.43 10.51
N HIS A 263 18.52 -2.12 10.58
CA HIS A 263 19.27 -1.38 9.56
C HIS A 263 20.74 -1.79 9.49
N GLU A 264 21.34 -2.12 10.64
CA GLU A 264 22.74 -2.51 10.73
C GLU A 264 22.95 -4.02 10.56
N PRO A 265 24.13 -4.45 10.04
CA PRO A 265 25.27 -3.63 9.63
C PRO A 265 25.15 -2.97 8.22
N PHE A 266 24.24 -3.44 7.37
CA PHE A 266 23.95 -2.92 6.02
C PHE A 266 22.52 -3.32 5.64
N ARG A 267 21.85 -2.68 4.67
CA ARG A 267 20.43 -2.94 4.36
C ARG A 267 20.23 -3.88 3.16
N LEU A 268 20.47 -5.18 3.35
CA LEU A 268 20.32 -6.21 2.29
C LEU A 268 19.85 -7.56 2.86
N GLY A 269 19.59 -8.55 2.00
CA GLY A 269 19.39 -9.93 2.42
C GLY A 269 17.99 -10.19 2.94
N ILE A 270 16.98 -9.62 2.28
CA ILE A 270 15.58 -9.85 2.63
C ILE A 270 14.92 -10.85 1.67
N LYS A 271 15.04 -10.66 0.34
CA LYS A 271 14.29 -11.46 -0.65
C LYS A 271 15.08 -12.62 -1.21
N TYR A 272 16.29 -12.37 -1.72
CA TYR A 272 17.06 -13.42 -2.43
C TYR A 272 18.03 -14.19 -1.52
N SER A 273 18.35 -13.63 -0.36
CA SER A 273 19.20 -14.27 0.64
C SER A 273 18.71 -13.87 2.03
N PRO A 274 17.64 -14.52 2.55
CA PRO A 274 16.89 -14.11 3.74
C PRO A 274 17.68 -14.36 5.05
N ASN A 275 18.86 -13.77 5.15
CA ASN A 275 19.75 -13.84 6.31
C ASN A 275 19.62 -12.58 7.18
N ARG A 276 18.76 -11.63 6.82
CA ARG A 276 18.53 -10.41 7.59
C ARG A 276 17.87 -10.72 8.92
N ARG A 277 18.49 -10.25 10.01
CA ARG A 277 17.89 -10.29 11.35
C ARG A 277 16.53 -9.60 11.33
N SER A 278 15.51 -10.31 11.80
CA SER A 278 14.15 -9.80 11.96
C SER A 278 13.53 -10.31 13.25
N SER A 279 12.52 -9.61 13.76
CA SER A 279 11.77 -10.00 14.94
C SER A 279 10.37 -9.41 14.90
N LEU A 280 9.50 -9.92 15.78
CA LEU A 280 8.18 -9.35 15.99
C LEU A 280 8.27 -8.25 17.04
N PHE A 281 7.67 -7.12 16.73
CA PHE A 281 7.56 -5.96 17.59
C PHE A 281 6.09 -5.67 17.86
N TYR A 282 5.80 -5.09 19.02
CA TYR A 282 4.47 -4.66 19.42
C TYR A 282 4.54 -3.21 19.88
N VAL A 283 3.76 -2.33 19.26
CA VAL A 283 3.57 -0.95 19.70
C VAL A 283 2.24 -0.87 20.42
N ASP A 284 2.28 -0.48 21.69
CA ASP A 284 1.10 -0.17 22.49
C ASP A 284 0.57 1.23 22.13
N LEU A 285 -0.66 1.30 21.62
CA LEU A 285 -1.29 2.57 21.24
C LEU A 285 -1.80 3.37 22.45
N THR A 286 -1.97 2.73 23.61
CA THR A 286 -2.38 3.40 24.84
C THR A 286 -1.18 4.01 25.58
N GLY A 287 -0.03 3.32 25.53
CA GLY A 287 1.21 3.72 26.18
C GLY A 287 2.24 4.44 25.29
N GLY A 288 2.08 4.39 23.96
CA GLY A 288 2.99 5.00 23.00
C GLY A 288 4.40 4.39 22.99
N LYS A 289 4.55 3.14 23.43
CA LYS A 289 5.85 2.45 23.56
C LYS A 289 5.87 1.16 22.75
N CYS A 290 7.03 0.89 22.15
CA CYS A 290 7.36 -0.35 21.46
C CYS A 290 8.22 -1.27 22.35
#